data_AF-A0A127AXE5-F1
#
_entry.id   AF-A0A127AXE5-F1
#
_cell.length_a   1.000
_cell.length_b   1.000
_cell.length_c   1.000
_cell.angle_alpha   90.00
_cell.angle_beta   90.00
_cell.angle_gamma   90.00
#
_symmetry.space_group_name_H-M   'P 1'
#
loop_
_entity.id
_entity.type
_entity.pdbx_description
1 polymer ?
#
loop_
_entity_poly.entity_id
_entity_poly.type
_entity_poly.pdbx_seq_one_letter_code
_entity_poly.pdbx_strand_id
1 'polypeptide(L)'
;LKFLDFSNNMISGKLPETIGRLQSLEFLNLSDNALAGTLPSTLSTLHNLTVVSLKNNYFFGGLPGGFRTIQVLDLSSNLINGSLPQDFGGNSLSYLNISYNKLSGKIPPEFALQIPGNATIDLSFNNLSGEIPDSTIFLDQKQSSFIGNPDLCGEPSRKPCPIPPSPSSLPNVSSPTSPPAIAAIPRTKASSPGTTATPQSQGLKRGTIIGIVIGDIAGVAILGMIFLYVYKLKKRKKHIETTISKEANSATIQDDTWSSSSSESRGFTRWSCLRKRGDNEEKSDSTSSDNDEDYPKIQENQRPQEQEQNKGGTLVT
;
A
#
# COMPACT_ATOMS: atom_id res chain seq x y z
N LEU A 1 -17.01 13.58 20.18
CA LEU A 1 -16.45 13.86 18.83
C LEU A 1 -16.50 12.55 18.05
N LYS A 2 -17.08 12.55 16.84
CA LYS A 2 -17.22 11.34 16.00
C LYS A 2 -16.33 11.35 14.75
N PHE A 3 -16.21 12.51 14.11
CA PHE A 3 -15.43 12.71 12.90
C PHE A 3 -14.32 13.71 13.20
N LEU A 4 -13.09 13.40 12.81
CA LEU A 4 -11.94 14.30 12.89
C LEU A 4 -11.13 14.20 11.58
N ASP A 5 -11.26 15.22 10.74
CA ASP A 5 -10.45 15.37 9.53
C ASP A 5 -9.59 16.64 9.64
N PHE A 6 -8.27 16.45 9.68
CA PHE A 6 -7.28 17.51 9.55
C PHE A 6 -6.29 17.20 8.40
N SER A 7 -6.70 16.42 7.42
CA SER A 7 -5.85 16.07 6.28
C SER A 7 -5.41 17.29 5.46
N ASN A 8 -4.33 17.14 4.69
CA ASN A 8 -3.83 18.15 3.75
C ASN A 8 -3.40 19.49 4.38
N ASN A 9 -2.94 19.45 5.64
CA ASN A 9 -2.43 20.62 6.37
C ASN A 9 -0.89 20.59 6.49
N MET A 10 -0.34 21.36 7.43
CA MET A 10 1.08 21.39 7.78
C MET A 10 1.29 21.07 9.27
N ILE A 11 0.38 20.27 9.86
CA ILE A 11 0.43 19.91 11.27
C ILE A 11 1.65 19.03 11.49
N SER A 12 2.46 19.37 12.50
CA SER A 12 3.71 18.68 12.84
C SER A 12 3.76 18.31 14.32
N GLY A 13 4.80 17.58 14.71
CA GLY A 13 4.90 16.97 16.04
C GLY A 13 4.28 15.59 16.09
N LYS A 14 3.97 15.10 17.29
CA LYS A 14 3.49 13.74 17.53
C LYS A 14 1.97 13.66 17.62
N LEU A 15 1.38 12.56 17.17
CA LEU A 15 0.01 12.18 17.53
C LEU A 15 0.00 11.77 19.02
N PRO A 16 -0.68 12.49 19.92
CA PRO A 16 -0.60 12.19 21.35
C PRO A 16 -1.49 11.00 21.74
N GLU A 17 -1.07 10.25 22.76
CA GLU A 17 -1.84 9.15 23.37
C GLU A 17 -3.22 9.60 23.92
N THR A 18 -3.43 10.90 24.09
CA THR A 18 -4.75 11.45 24.46
C THR A 18 -5.82 11.24 23.38
N ILE A 19 -5.45 10.86 22.14
CA ILE A 19 -6.38 10.43 21.10
C ILE A 19 -7.28 9.28 21.57
N GLY A 20 -6.75 8.36 22.38
CA GLY A 20 -7.50 7.25 23.00
C GLY A 20 -8.65 7.66 23.92
N ARG A 21 -8.72 8.94 24.34
CA ARG A 21 -9.84 9.46 25.13
C ARG A 21 -11.07 9.77 24.28
N LEU A 22 -10.94 9.81 22.95
CA LEU A 22 -12.04 10.10 22.02
C LEU A 22 -12.87 8.83 21.75
N GLN A 23 -13.42 8.21 22.79
CA GLN A 23 -14.09 6.90 22.72
C GLN A 23 -15.28 6.82 21.75
N SER A 24 -15.87 7.96 21.36
CA SER A 24 -16.92 8.03 20.33
C SER A 24 -16.41 8.29 18.91
N LEU A 25 -15.09 8.31 18.68
CA LEU A 25 -14.50 8.61 17.37
C LEU A 25 -14.70 7.44 16.42
N GLU A 26 -15.29 7.73 15.26
CA GLU A 26 -15.66 6.78 14.21
C GLU A 26 -14.75 6.91 12.98
N PHE A 27 -14.30 8.14 12.70
CA PHE A 27 -13.48 8.51 11.55
C PHE A 27 -12.32 9.43 11.97
N LEU A 28 -11.09 9.04 11.63
CA LEU A 28 -9.87 9.84 11.83
C LEU A 28 -9.08 9.94 10.53
N ASN A 29 -8.95 11.17 10.00
CA ASN A 29 -8.12 11.45 8.84
C ASN A 29 -7.12 12.56 9.15
N LEU A 30 -5.84 12.20 9.18
CA LEU A 30 -4.70 13.11 9.40
C LEU A 30 -3.69 13.03 8.23
N SER A 31 -4.12 12.54 7.06
CA SER A 31 -3.22 12.34 5.92
C SER A 31 -2.57 13.63 5.42
N ASP A 32 -1.45 13.51 4.70
CA ASP A 32 -0.83 14.62 3.97
C ASP A 32 -0.43 15.80 4.88
N ASN A 33 0.17 15.48 6.03
CA ASN A 33 0.65 16.40 7.05
C ASN A 33 2.18 16.21 7.28
N ALA A 34 2.71 16.78 8.36
CA ALA A 34 4.09 16.62 8.80
C ALA A 34 4.19 15.97 10.19
N LEU A 35 3.22 15.11 10.55
CA LEU A 35 3.21 14.38 11.82
C LEU A 35 4.35 13.35 11.83
N ALA A 36 4.98 13.17 12.98
CA ALA A 36 6.13 12.30 13.19
C ALA A 36 6.06 11.59 14.54
N GLY A 37 6.89 10.56 14.75
CA GLY A 37 6.88 9.76 15.98
C GLY A 37 6.24 8.41 15.80
N THR A 38 6.01 7.71 16.90
CA THR A 38 5.37 6.39 16.92
C THR A 38 3.85 6.49 16.82
N LEU A 39 3.22 5.47 16.25
CA LEU A 39 1.77 5.30 16.34
C LEU A 39 1.39 5.03 17.80
N PRO A 40 0.48 5.81 18.40
CA PRO A 40 0.04 5.59 19.77
C PRO A 40 -0.75 4.28 19.87
N SER A 41 -0.41 3.43 20.85
CA SER A 41 -1.08 2.13 21.03
C SER A 41 -2.53 2.29 21.45
N THR A 42 -2.89 3.45 22.02
CA THR A 42 -4.27 3.83 22.33
C THR A 42 -5.19 3.99 21.11
N LEU A 43 -4.69 3.93 19.87
CA LEU A 43 -5.56 3.87 18.68
C LEU A 43 -6.38 2.58 18.61
N SER A 44 -5.85 1.44 19.07
CA SER A 44 -6.60 0.17 19.05
C SER A 44 -7.61 0.01 20.18
N THR A 45 -7.62 0.94 21.16
CA THR A 45 -8.64 0.97 22.24
C THR A 45 -9.87 1.80 21.88
N LEU A 46 -9.92 2.40 20.69
CA LEU A 46 -11.06 3.19 20.22
C LEU A 46 -12.11 2.29 19.56
N HIS A 47 -13.00 1.73 20.36
CA HIS A 47 -13.98 0.71 19.95
C HIS A 47 -14.98 1.13 18.86
N ASN A 48 -15.16 2.42 18.63
CA ASN A 48 -16.03 2.92 17.55
C ASN A 48 -15.26 3.27 16.27
N LEU A 49 -13.93 3.23 16.28
CA LEU A 49 -13.10 3.71 15.18
C LEU A 49 -13.11 2.71 14.03
N THR A 50 -13.61 3.16 12.87
CA THR A 50 -13.80 2.34 11.66
C THR A 50 -12.90 2.78 10.51
N VAL A 51 -12.58 4.07 10.40
CA VAL A 51 -11.73 4.61 9.33
C VAL A 51 -10.57 5.39 9.93
N VAL A 52 -9.35 5.01 9.53
CA VAL A 52 -8.10 5.67 9.92
C VAL A 52 -7.24 5.89 8.68
N SER A 53 -6.91 7.15 8.40
CA SER A 53 -5.89 7.52 7.41
C SER A 53 -4.83 8.40 8.05
N LEU A 54 -3.60 7.88 8.11
CA LEU A 54 -2.38 8.56 8.54
C LEU A 54 -1.36 8.65 7.40
N LYS A 55 -1.80 8.36 6.18
CA LYS A 55 -1.02 8.38 4.93
C LYS A 55 -0.18 9.64 4.75
N ASN A 56 1.00 9.51 4.14
CA ASN A 56 1.85 10.63 3.73
C ASN A 56 2.21 11.55 4.91
N ASN A 57 2.90 10.97 5.88
CA ASN A 57 3.43 11.60 7.09
C ASN A 57 4.83 11.02 7.38
N TYR A 58 5.38 11.27 8.57
CA TYR A 58 6.70 10.80 9.03
C TYR A 58 6.60 9.87 10.25
N PHE A 59 5.51 9.09 10.38
CA PHE A 59 5.37 8.10 11.46
C PHE A 59 6.42 7.00 11.32
N PHE A 60 7.01 6.56 12.43
CA PHE A 60 8.06 5.53 12.49
C PHE A 60 7.87 4.60 13.69
N GLY A 61 8.68 3.54 13.79
CA GLY A 61 8.51 2.50 14.81
C GLY A 61 7.59 1.37 14.33
N GLY A 62 7.35 0.41 15.22
CA GLY A 62 6.49 -0.76 14.96
C GLY A 62 5.02 -0.41 14.75
N LEU A 63 4.33 -1.24 13.98
CA LEU A 63 2.87 -1.24 13.94
C LEU A 63 2.31 -1.79 15.28
N PRO A 64 1.40 -1.08 15.96
CA PRO A 64 0.68 -1.64 17.09
C PRO A 64 -0.34 -2.69 16.62
N GLY A 65 -0.67 -3.64 17.51
CA GLY A 65 -1.72 -4.63 17.31
C GLY A 65 -3.08 -4.22 17.88
N GLY A 66 -4.05 -5.12 17.76
CA GLY A 66 -5.36 -5.04 18.43
C GLY A 66 -6.48 -4.33 17.65
N PHE A 67 -6.32 -4.04 16.35
CA PHE A 67 -7.32 -3.30 15.56
C PHE A 67 -8.56 -4.12 15.22
N ARG A 68 -9.50 -4.27 16.15
CA ARG A 68 -10.70 -5.13 15.98
C ARG A 68 -11.81 -4.50 15.14
N THR A 69 -11.94 -3.18 15.16
CA THR A 69 -13.11 -2.44 14.66
C THR A 69 -12.85 -1.67 13.36
N ILE A 70 -11.57 -1.51 13.00
CA ILE A 70 -11.17 -0.76 11.81
C ILE A 70 -11.57 -1.52 10.55
N GLN A 71 -12.22 -0.81 9.64
CA GLN A 71 -12.65 -1.27 8.31
C GLN A 71 -11.72 -0.76 7.20
N VAL A 72 -11.16 0.44 7.38
CA VAL A 72 -10.26 1.09 6.43
C VAL A 72 -9.05 1.64 7.19
N LEU A 73 -7.86 1.13 6.88
CA LEU A 73 -6.60 1.57 7.47
C LEU A 73 -5.59 1.94 6.38
N ASP A 74 -5.27 3.23 6.24
CA ASP A 74 -4.23 3.72 5.33
C ASP A 74 -3.08 4.36 6.13
N LEU A 75 -1.95 3.65 6.18
CA LEU A 75 -0.69 4.06 6.80
C LEU A 75 0.41 4.25 5.73
N SER A 76 0.03 4.29 4.44
CA SER A 76 0.98 4.31 3.33
C SER A 76 1.85 5.56 3.30
N SER A 77 3.03 5.48 2.69
CA SER A 77 3.98 6.61 2.56
C SER A 77 4.36 7.19 3.93
N ASN A 78 4.98 6.38 4.77
CA ASN A 78 5.49 6.76 6.10
C ASN A 78 6.91 6.16 6.30
N LEU A 79 7.41 6.15 7.53
CA LEU A 79 8.72 5.61 7.93
C LEU A 79 8.58 4.43 8.91
N ILE A 80 7.40 3.79 8.97
CA ILE A 80 7.05 2.69 9.89
C ILE A 80 7.99 1.51 9.62
N ASN A 81 8.52 0.89 10.68
CA ASN A 81 9.56 -0.13 10.58
C ASN A 81 9.37 -1.28 11.58
N GLY A 82 10.25 -2.27 11.53
CA GLY A 82 10.08 -3.51 12.31
C GLY A 82 9.10 -4.48 11.63
N SER A 83 8.74 -5.54 12.34
CA SER A 83 7.89 -6.61 11.81
C SER A 83 6.39 -6.31 11.91
N LEU A 84 5.61 -7.00 11.08
CA LEU A 84 4.17 -7.07 11.24
C LEU A 84 3.82 -7.77 12.57
N PRO A 85 2.85 -7.26 13.36
CA PRO A 85 2.46 -7.87 14.62
C PRO A 85 1.58 -9.12 14.40
N GLN A 86 1.79 -10.15 15.21
CA GLN A 86 0.95 -11.37 15.18
C GLN A 86 -0.49 -11.10 15.63
N ASP A 87 -0.68 -10.12 16.52
CA ASP A 87 -1.96 -9.71 17.10
C ASP A 87 -2.57 -8.48 16.41
N PHE A 88 -2.26 -8.27 15.11
CA PHE A 88 -2.73 -7.10 14.34
C PHE A 88 -4.24 -6.81 14.49
N GLY A 89 -5.04 -7.87 14.58
CA GLY A 89 -6.50 -7.81 14.56
C GLY A 89 -7.01 -7.85 13.13
N GLY A 90 -8.03 -7.05 12.83
CA GLY A 90 -8.50 -6.85 11.46
C GLY A 90 -9.75 -7.62 11.07
N ASN A 91 -10.48 -8.22 12.02
CA ASN A 91 -11.73 -8.95 11.76
C ASN A 91 -12.88 -8.11 11.15
N SER A 92 -12.69 -6.79 11.04
CA SER A 92 -13.62 -5.87 10.38
C SER A 92 -13.04 -5.24 9.11
N LEU A 93 -11.78 -5.54 8.75
CA LEU A 93 -11.09 -4.87 7.65
C LEU A 93 -11.70 -5.19 6.29
N SER A 94 -11.75 -4.13 5.47
CA SER A 94 -12.10 -4.16 4.05
C SER A 94 -10.97 -3.59 3.18
N TYR A 95 -10.16 -2.69 3.74
CA TYR A 95 -9.01 -2.09 3.08
C TYR A 95 -7.85 -1.85 4.07
N LEU A 96 -6.67 -2.34 3.72
CA LEU A 96 -5.42 -2.09 4.44
C LEU A 96 -4.33 -1.65 3.46
N ASN A 97 -3.75 -0.47 3.67
CA ASN A 97 -2.57 -0.05 2.91
C ASN A 97 -1.45 0.35 3.87
N ILE A 98 -0.34 -0.39 3.81
CA ILE A 98 0.90 -0.11 4.55
C ILE A 98 2.09 0.06 3.61
N SER A 99 1.82 0.30 2.31
CA SER A 99 2.84 0.45 1.28
C SER A 99 3.75 1.67 1.50
N TYR A 100 4.92 1.67 0.86
CA TYR A 100 5.91 2.75 0.99
C TYR A 100 6.27 3.04 2.46
N ASN A 101 6.77 2.01 3.13
CA ASN A 101 7.25 2.05 4.51
C ASN A 101 8.58 1.29 4.60
N LYS A 102 9.04 0.98 5.82
CA LYS A 102 10.30 0.28 6.12
C LYS A 102 10.05 -0.99 6.95
N LEU A 103 8.87 -1.60 6.81
CA LEU A 103 8.51 -2.84 7.50
C LEU A 103 9.42 -3.97 7.03
N SER A 104 9.82 -4.87 7.92
CA SER A 104 10.84 -5.87 7.63
C SER A 104 10.62 -7.21 8.32
N GLY A 105 11.29 -8.24 7.82
CA GLY A 105 11.14 -9.61 8.29
C GLY A 105 9.97 -10.34 7.62
N LYS A 106 9.66 -11.52 8.16
CA LYS A 106 8.60 -12.39 7.62
C LYS A 106 7.21 -11.84 7.91
N ILE A 107 6.27 -12.12 7.01
CA ILE A 107 4.84 -11.97 7.28
C ILE A 107 4.44 -13.13 8.22
N PRO A 108 4.01 -12.88 9.46
CA PRO A 108 3.53 -13.95 10.33
C PRO A 108 2.20 -14.51 9.78
N PRO A 109 1.98 -15.83 9.78
CA PRO A 109 0.66 -16.37 9.42
C PRO A 109 -0.46 -15.77 10.25
N GLU A 110 -0.20 -15.47 11.54
CA GLU A 110 -1.19 -14.93 12.48
C GLU A 110 -1.69 -13.53 12.09
N PHE A 111 -0.86 -12.71 11.43
CA PHE A 111 -1.23 -11.38 10.92
C PHE A 111 -2.44 -11.45 9.98
N ALA A 112 -2.53 -12.52 9.18
CA ALA A 112 -3.56 -12.72 8.18
C ALA A 112 -4.78 -13.51 8.69
N LEU A 113 -4.64 -14.29 9.77
CA LEU A 113 -5.70 -15.19 10.27
C LEU A 113 -7.02 -14.49 10.59
N GLN A 114 -6.98 -13.23 11.01
CA GLN A 114 -8.17 -12.46 11.38
C GLN A 114 -8.68 -11.53 10.28
N ILE A 115 -7.98 -11.39 9.15
CA ILE A 115 -8.40 -10.46 8.09
C ILE A 115 -9.42 -11.17 7.18
N PRO A 116 -10.62 -10.60 6.95
CA PRO A 116 -11.61 -11.16 6.02
C PRO A 116 -11.02 -11.33 4.62
N GLY A 117 -11.15 -12.52 4.02
CA GLY A 117 -10.52 -12.84 2.73
C GLY A 117 -10.95 -11.96 1.55
N ASN A 118 -12.06 -11.23 1.65
CA ASN A 118 -12.52 -10.25 0.67
C ASN A 118 -11.93 -8.83 0.86
N ALA A 119 -11.06 -8.62 1.84
CA ALA A 119 -10.40 -7.33 2.04
C ALA A 119 -9.33 -7.09 0.97
N THR A 120 -9.11 -5.82 0.61
CA THR A 120 -7.99 -5.40 -0.25
C THR A 120 -6.80 -5.04 0.61
N ILE A 121 -5.62 -5.62 0.32
CA ILE A 121 -4.38 -5.31 1.04
C ILE A 121 -3.27 -4.84 0.09
N ASP A 122 -2.42 -3.95 0.59
CA ASP A 122 -1.23 -3.46 -0.11
C ASP A 122 -0.03 -3.38 0.86
N LEU A 123 0.95 -4.25 0.62
CA LEU A 123 2.18 -4.40 1.38
C LEU A 123 3.40 -3.91 0.58
N SER A 124 3.19 -3.31 -0.59
CA SER A 124 4.24 -3.01 -1.56
C SER A 124 5.25 -1.96 -1.05
N PHE A 125 6.46 -1.94 -1.63
CA PHE A 125 7.52 -0.99 -1.27
C PHE A 125 7.82 -0.96 0.24
N ASN A 126 8.11 -2.15 0.78
CA ASN A 126 8.62 -2.40 2.12
C ASN A 126 9.88 -3.29 2.02
N ASN A 127 10.40 -3.77 3.15
CA ASN A 127 11.55 -4.68 3.23
C ASN A 127 11.12 -6.04 3.82
N LEU A 128 9.88 -6.49 3.54
CA LEU A 128 9.38 -7.80 3.95
C LEU A 128 10.14 -8.92 3.23
N SER A 129 10.27 -10.08 3.87
CA SER A 129 11.11 -11.18 3.38
C SER A 129 10.50 -12.56 3.63
N GLY A 130 11.01 -13.56 2.90
CA GLY A 130 10.55 -14.95 2.99
C GLY A 130 9.28 -15.22 2.21
N GLU A 131 8.69 -16.37 2.47
CA GLU A 131 7.47 -16.84 1.81
C GLU A 131 6.24 -16.10 2.32
N ILE A 132 5.37 -15.67 1.41
CA ILE A 132 4.03 -15.15 1.74
C ILE A 132 3.18 -16.34 2.24
N PRO A 133 2.61 -16.28 3.46
CA PRO A 133 1.80 -17.38 4.00
C PRO A 133 0.65 -17.77 3.07
N ASP A 134 0.37 -19.07 2.98
CA ASP A 134 -0.81 -19.56 2.28
C ASP A 134 -2.08 -19.18 3.07
N SER A 135 -2.79 -18.18 2.57
CA SER A 135 -4.05 -17.70 3.12
C SER A 135 -4.86 -17.00 2.02
N THR A 136 -6.18 -17.17 2.05
CA THR A 136 -7.11 -16.64 1.04
C THR A 136 -6.95 -15.14 0.82
N ILE A 137 -6.68 -14.38 1.89
CA ILE A 137 -6.44 -12.94 1.82
C ILE A 137 -5.22 -12.55 0.98
N PHE A 138 -4.23 -13.42 0.79
CA PHE A 138 -3.07 -13.14 -0.06
C PHE A 138 -3.25 -13.61 -1.51
N LEU A 139 -3.94 -14.73 -1.72
CA LEU A 139 -4.13 -15.35 -3.04
C LEU A 139 -4.97 -14.47 -3.99
N ASP A 140 -6.01 -13.81 -3.47
CA ASP A 140 -6.92 -12.98 -4.27
C ASP A 140 -6.40 -11.55 -4.52
N GLN A 141 -5.18 -11.22 -4.09
CA GLN A 141 -4.61 -9.88 -4.26
C GLN A 141 -3.95 -9.68 -5.62
N LYS A 142 -3.81 -8.41 -6.02
CA LYS A 142 -3.01 -8.04 -7.19
C LYS A 142 -1.54 -8.27 -6.88
N GLN A 143 -0.77 -8.77 -7.85
CA GLN A 143 0.69 -8.88 -7.75
C GLN A 143 1.36 -7.54 -7.36
N SER A 144 0.77 -6.40 -7.77
CA SER A 144 1.20 -5.06 -7.38
C SER A 144 1.21 -4.82 -5.86
N SER A 145 0.39 -5.53 -5.08
CA SER A 145 0.34 -5.41 -3.61
C SER A 145 1.59 -5.97 -2.90
N PHE A 146 2.50 -6.63 -3.62
CA PHE A 146 3.70 -7.26 -3.05
C PHE A 146 5.02 -6.75 -3.64
N ILE A 147 4.98 -5.95 -4.73
CA ILE A 147 6.19 -5.44 -5.40
C ILE A 147 7.03 -4.54 -4.47
N GLY A 148 8.29 -4.31 -4.82
CA GLY A 148 9.19 -3.45 -4.02
C GLY A 148 9.72 -4.11 -2.75
N ASN A 149 9.19 -5.26 -2.32
CA ASN A 149 9.83 -6.13 -1.33
C ASN A 149 10.84 -7.05 -2.06
N PRO A 150 12.16 -6.93 -1.82
CA PRO A 150 13.16 -7.68 -2.59
C PRO A 150 13.12 -9.18 -2.27
N ASP A 151 13.17 -9.52 -0.99
CA ASP A 151 13.35 -10.89 -0.46
C ASP A 151 12.03 -11.64 -0.21
N LEU A 152 10.89 -11.04 -0.58
CA LEU A 152 9.57 -11.65 -0.46
C LEU A 152 9.28 -12.55 -1.68
N CYS A 153 8.77 -13.76 -1.43
CA CYS A 153 8.53 -14.79 -2.44
C CYS A 153 7.22 -15.57 -2.20
N GLY A 154 6.85 -16.44 -3.14
CA GLY A 154 5.62 -17.25 -3.13
C GLY A 154 4.61 -16.81 -4.19
N GLU A 155 3.62 -17.66 -4.46
CA GLU A 155 2.64 -17.50 -5.55
C GLU A 155 1.99 -16.10 -5.65
N PRO A 156 1.54 -15.44 -4.57
CA PRO A 156 0.94 -14.09 -4.66
C PRO A 156 1.88 -13.02 -5.25
N SER A 157 3.19 -13.20 -5.09
CA SER A 157 4.21 -12.30 -5.67
C SER A 157 4.66 -12.72 -7.08
N ARG A 158 4.35 -13.97 -7.49
CA ARG A 158 4.93 -14.70 -8.64
C ARG A 158 6.47 -14.73 -8.67
N LYS A 159 7.12 -14.64 -7.51
CA LYS A 159 8.55 -14.89 -7.35
C LYS A 159 8.73 -16.27 -6.71
N PRO A 160 9.44 -17.23 -7.34
CA PRO A 160 9.71 -18.52 -6.71
C PRO A 160 10.58 -18.33 -5.46
N CYS A 161 10.27 -19.07 -4.39
CA CYS A 161 11.11 -19.03 -3.18
C CYS A 161 12.44 -19.76 -3.40
N PRO A 162 13.54 -19.31 -2.78
CA PRO A 162 14.81 -20.03 -2.82
C PRO A 162 14.65 -21.44 -2.24
N ILE A 163 15.05 -22.45 -3.01
CA ILE A 163 15.11 -23.83 -2.51
C ILE A 163 16.14 -23.87 -1.37
N PRO A 164 15.80 -24.36 -0.16
CA PRO A 164 16.77 -24.53 0.91
C PRO A 164 17.92 -25.41 0.40
N PRO A 165 19.19 -25.08 0.69
CA PRO A 165 20.29 -25.98 0.34
C PRO A 165 20.04 -27.32 1.02
N SER A 166 19.81 -28.36 0.22
CA SER A 166 19.71 -29.73 0.71
C SER A 166 20.92 -30.04 1.58
N PRO A 167 20.78 -30.83 2.66
CA PRO A 167 21.92 -31.28 3.45
C PRO A 167 22.73 -32.30 2.63
N SER A 168 23.51 -31.79 1.66
CA SER A 168 24.51 -32.54 0.95
C SER A 168 25.50 -33.06 1.98
N SER A 169 25.58 -34.39 2.07
CA SER A 169 26.56 -35.10 2.89
C SER A 169 27.94 -34.46 2.75
N LEU A 170 28.53 -34.06 3.88
CA LEU A 170 29.89 -33.52 3.94
C LEU A 170 30.83 -34.39 3.10
N PRO A 171 31.59 -33.84 2.14
CA PRO A 171 32.70 -34.57 1.57
C PRO A 171 33.69 -34.84 2.71
N ASN A 172 33.99 -36.12 2.93
CA ASN A 172 34.92 -36.57 3.96
C ASN A 172 36.33 -36.04 3.63
N VAL A 173 36.71 -34.90 4.20
CA VAL A 173 38.04 -34.32 4.02
C VAL A 173 39.04 -35.11 4.86
N SER A 174 39.64 -36.12 4.22
CA SER A 174 40.86 -36.75 4.70
C SER A 174 41.90 -35.66 4.97
N SER A 175 42.32 -35.52 6.23
CA SER A 175 43.31 -34.53 6.66
C SER A 175 44.65 -34.71 5.92
N PRO A 176 45.21 -33.67 5.27
CA PRO A 176 46.58 -33.73 4.77
C PRO A 176 47.57 -33.57 5.93
N THR A 177 48.31 -34.64 6.24
CA THR A 177 49.39 -34.62 7.22
C THR A 177 50.59 -33.87 6.67
N SER A 178 50.91 -32.68 7.19
CA SER A 178 52.17 -31.96 6.90
C SER A 178 52.53 -31.02 8.06
N PRO A 179 53.73 -31.14 8.66
CA PRO A 179 54.15 -30.30 9.80
C PRO A 179 54.58 -28.89 9.37
N PRO A 180 54.60 -27.91 10.30
CA PRO A 180 54.81 -26.49 9.97
C PRO A 180 56.28 -26.18 9.63
N ALA A 181 56.48 -25.38 8.57
CA ALA A 181 57.80 -24.85 8.21
C ALA A 181 58.17 -23.64 9.09
N ILE A 182 59.34 -23.71 9.73
CA ILE A 182 59.92 -22.62 10.53
C ILE A 182 60.57 -21.60 9.58
N ALA A 183 60.06 -20.37 9.56
CA ALA A 183 60.70 -19.25 8.88
C ALA A 183 61.58 -18.46 9.87
N ALA A 184 62.88 -18.38 9.61
CA ALA A 184 63.85 -17.72 10.50
C ALA A 184 63.86 -16.19 10.34
N ILE A 185 64.10 -15.48 11.45
CA ILE A 185 64.25 -14.01 11.51
C ILE A 185 65.74 -13.65 11.55
N PRO A 186 66.23 -12.71 10.72
CA PRO A 186 67.52 -12.06 10.94
C PRO A 186 67.38 -10.62 11.46
N ARG A 187 68.25 -10.29 12.43
CA ARG A 187 68.53 -8.95 12.98
C ARG A 187 70.05 -8.77 13.03
N THR A 188 70.66 -7.60 12.86
CA THR A 188 70.25 -6.23 12.45
C THR A 188 71.54 -5.45 12.21
N LYS A 189 71.59 -4.46 11.29
CA LYS A 189 72.55 -3.34 11.40
C LYS A 189 72.15 -2.10 10.61
N ALA A 190 72.60 -0.95 11.10
CA ALA A 190 72.18 0.38 10.64
C ALA A 190 73.33 1.15 9.97
N SER A 191 72.99 1.95 8.97
CA SER A 191 73.67 3.22 8.66
C SER A 191 72.79 4.10 7.76
N SER A 192 72.50 5.30 8.23
CA SER A 192 72.13 6.48 7.43
C SER A 192 73.40 7.34 7.24
N PRO A 193 73.42 8.41 6.41
CA PRO A 193 72.30 9.08 5.76
C PRO A 193 72.46 9.39 4.26
N GLY A 194 71.38 9.84 3.63
CA GLY A 194 71.44 10.67 2.42
C GLY A 194 70.58 10.19 1.25
N THR A 195 69.36 10.76 1.13
CA THR A 195 68.94 11.57 -0.03
C THR A 195 67.52 12.07 0.24
N THR A 196 67.30 13.38 0.12
CA THR A 196 66.00 14.03 0.29
C THR A 196 65.11 13.72 -0.92
N ALA A 197 64.02 12.98 -0.70
CA ALA A 197 62.93 12.84 -1.66
C ALA A 197 61.64 13.43 -1.06
N THR A 198 61.05 14.37 -1.80
CA THR A 198 59.85 15.13 -1.38
C THR A 198 58.58 14.28 -1.49
N PRO A 199 57.59 14.46 -0.59
CA PRO A 199 56.28 13.83 -0.76
C PRO A 199 55.48 14.59 -1.84
N GLN A 200 55.21 13.94 -2.97
CA GLN A 200 54.21 14.42 -3.92
C GLN A 200 52.81 14.25 -3.33
N SER A 201 52.28 15.32 -2.73
CA SER A 201 50.84 15.43 -2.52
C SER A 201 50.15 15.51 -3.89
N GLN A 202 49.39 14.47 -4.25
CA GLN A 202 48.47 14.56 -5.38
C GLN A 202 47.28 15.45 -5.01
N GLY A 203 47.49 16.77 -5.05
CA GLY A 203 46.41 17.73 -4.97
C GLY A 203 45.42 17.50 -6.10
N LEU A 204 44.13 17.47 -5.76
CA LEU A 204 43.06 17.26 -6.73
C LEU A 204 43.17 18.32 -7.83
N LYS A 205 43.29 17.88 -9.09
CA LYS A 205 43.47 18.79 -10.25
C LYS A 205 42.37 19.86 -10.21
N ARG A 206 42.72 21.15 -10.38
CA ARG A 206 41.77 22.28 -10.24
C ARG A 206 40.45 22.09 -11.01
N GLY A 207 40.48 21.43 -12.17
CA GLY A 207 39.28 21.10 -12.95
C GLY A 207 38.28 20.16 -12.24
N THR A 208 38.74 19.23 -11.39
CA THR A 208 37.87 18.31 -10.64
C THR A 208 37.09 19.05 -9.55
N ILE A 209 37.71 20.02 -8.86
CA ILE A 209 37.04 20.84 -7.84
C ILE A 209 35.95 21.71 -8.49
N ILE A 210 36.26 22.31 -9.65
CA ILE A 210 35.28 23.10 -10.43
C ILE A 210 34.12 22.20 -10.90
N GLY A 211 34.40 20.98 -11.35
CA GLY A 211 33.37 20.01 -11.76
C GLY A 211 32.39 19.62 -10.64
N ILE A 212 32.89 19.43 -9.41
CA ILE A 212 32.05 19.11 -8.24
C ILE A 212 31.12 20.30 -7.93
N VAL A 213 31.66 21.52 -7.82
CA VAL A 213 30.85 22.71 -7.47
C VAL A 213 29.78 23.01 -8.53
N ILE A 214 30.09 22.84 -9.82
CA ILE A 214 29.10 23.00 -10.90
C ILE A 214 28.04 21.89 -10.84
N GLY A 215 28.44 20.65 -10.54
CA GLY A 215 27.53 19.52 -10.34
C GLY A 215 26.54 19.74 -9.19
N ASP A 216 27.02 20.23 -8.05
CA ASP A 216 26.19 20.52 -6.88
C ASP A 216 25.18 21.63 -7.16
N ILE A 217 25.59 22.72 -7.85
CA ILE A 217 24.68 23.81 -8.24
C ILE A 217 23.61 23.30 -9.21
N ALA A 218 23.96 22.46 -10.19
CA ALA A 218 23.00 21.86 -11.10
C ALA A 218 22.03 20.91 -10.36
N GLY A 219 22.53 20.09 -9.43
CA GLY A 219 21.72 19.20 -8.60
C GLY A 219 20.72 19.95 -7.72
N VAL A 220 21.16 21.02 -7.06
CA VAL A 220 20.29 21.90 -6.24
C VAL A 220 19.26 22.62 -7.11
N ALA A 221 19.62 23.07 -8.31
CA ALA A 221 18.67 23.68 -9.25
C ALA A 221 17.60 22.68 -9.73
N ILE A 222 17.98 21.44 -10.03
CA ILE A 222 17.05 20.37 -10.42
C ILE A 222 16.12 20.02 -9.25
N LEU A 223 16.64 19.87 -8.02
CA LEU A 223 15.85 19.67 -6.81
C LEU A 223 14.86 20.82 -6.58
N GLY A 224 15.30 22.07 -6.75
CA GLY A 224 14.45 23.25 -6.68
C GLY A 224 13.34 23.25 -7.73
N MET A 225 13.64 22.85 -8.97
CA MET A 225 12.65 22.73 -10.04
C MET A 225 11.63 21.61 -9.78
N ILE A 226 12.07 20.46 -9.26
CA ILE A 226 11.17 19.37 -8.84
C ILE A 226 10.27 19.84 -7.69
N PHE A 227 10.82 20.52 -6.69
CA PHE A 227 10.04 21.06 -5.57
C PHE A 227 9.02 22.10 -6.04
N LEU A 228 9.41 23.02 -6.92
CA LEU A 228 8.50 24.00 -7.53
C LEU A 228 7.41 23.34 -8.41
N TYR A 229 7.74 22.26 -9.10
CA TYR A 229 6.78 21.48 -9.89
C TYR A 229 5.75 20.78 -8.99
N VAL A 230 6.19 20.07 -7.96
CA VAL A 230 5.33 19.44 -6.95
C VAL A 230 4.48 20.48 -6.21
N TYR A 231 5.06 21.63 -5.85
CA TYR A 231 4.32 22.75 -5.24
C TYR A 231 3.23 23.30 -6.18
N LYS A 232 3.55 23.49 -7.48
CA LYS A 232 2.56 23.91 -8.49
C LYS A 232 1.46 22.87 -8.68
N LEU A 233 1.78 21.57 -8.65
CA LEU A 233 0.77 20.49 -8.70
C LEU A 233 -0.13 20.50 -7.45
N LYS A 234 0.42 20.58 -6.24
CA LYS A 234 -0.36 20.66 -4.98
C LYS A 234 -1.23 21.92 -4.96
N LYS A 235 -0.72 23.07 -5.42
CA LYS A 235 -1.48 24.32 -5.57
C LYS A 235 -2.61 24.21 -6.61
N ARG A 236 -2.38 23.56 -7.76
CA ARG A 236 -3.42 23.29 -8.77
C ARG A 236 -4.51 22.37 -8.23
N LYS A 237 -4.14 21.27 -7.54
CA LYS A 237 -5.10 20.34 -6.91
C LYS A 237 -5.99 21.08 -5.91
N LYS A 238 -5.39 21.88 -5.01
CA LYS A 238 -6.14 22.71 -4.05
C LYS A 238 -7.05 23.75 -4.73
N HIS A 239 -6.64 24.32 -5.86
CA HIS A 239 -7.51 25.22 -6.65
C HIS A 239 -8.70 24.47 -7.27
N ILE A 240 -8.49 23.29 -7.83
CA ILE A 240 -9.55 22.46 -8.42
C ILE A 240 -10.54 22.02 -7.33
N GLU A 241 -10.05 21.52 -6.19
CA GLU A 241 -10.87 21.15 -5.04
C GLU A 241 -11.69 22.34 -4.51
N THR A 242 -11.10 23.53 -4.38
CA THR A 242 -11.84 24.73 -3.93
C THR A 242 -12.81 25.29 -4.98
N THR A 243 -12.62 25.05 -6.27
CA THR A 243 -13.64 25.33 -7.30
C THR A 243 -14.80 24.35 -7.19
N ILE A 244 -14.53 23.04 -7.11
CA ILE A 244 -15.57 22.00 -6.98
C ILE A 244 -16.40 22.20 -5.70
N SER A 245 -15.78 22.51 -4.56
CA SER A 245 -16.52 22.81 -3.32
C SER A 245 -17.36 24.09 -3.42
N LYS A 246 -16.97 25.07 -4.24
CA LYS A 246 -17.78 26.26 -4.49
C LYS A 246 -18.96 25.97 -5.42
N GLU A 247 -18.78 25.15 -6.44
CA GLU A 247 -19.86 24.72 -7.33
C GLU A 247 -20.89 23.86 -6.57
N ALA A 248 -20.45 22.93 -5.72
CA ALA A 248 -21.34 22.14 -4.85
C ALA A 248 -22.16 23.02 -3.89
N ASN A 249 -21.51 24.01 -3.26
CA ASN A 249 -22.22 24.96 -2.38
C ASN A 249 -23.16 25.87 -3.17
N SER A 250 -22.79 26.32 -4.37
CA SER A 250 -23.65 27.16 -5.21
C SER A 250 -24.86 26.41 -5.77
N ALA A 251 -24.73 25.09 -6.02
CA ALA A 251 -25.83 24.22 -6.40
C ALA A 251 -26.78 23.89 -5.23
N THR A 252 -26.40 24.21 -3.99
CA THR A 252 -27.25 24.04 -2.80
C THR A 252 -28.09 25.30 -2.50
N ILE A 253 -27.74 26.46 -3.09
CA ILE A 253 -28.48 27.72 -2.93
C ILE A 253 -29.37 27.94 -4.16
N GLN A 254 -30.28 27.00 -4.43
CA GLN A 254 -31.35 27.19 -5.40
C GLN A 254 -32.70 26.52 -5.04
N ASP A 255 -32.80 25.88 -3.87
CA ASP A 255 -34.04 25.36 -3.29
C ASP A 255 -34.18 25.85 -1.83
N ASP A 256 -34.57 27.12 -1.65
CA ASP A 256 -34.94 27.67 -0.35
C ASP A 256 -36.12 28.64 -0.51
N THR A 257 -37.33 28.09 -0.59
CA THR A 257 -38.58 28.83 -0.34
C THR A 257 -39.63 27.88 0.26
N TRP A 258 -40.09 28.25 1.45
CA TRP A 258 -41.28 27.75 2.17
C TRP A 258 -41.14 26.59 3.20
N SER A 259 -40.79 26.99 4.42
CA SER A 259 -41.51 26.66 5.68
C SER A 259 -41.68 25.21 6.19
N SER A 260 -41.06 24.97 7.35
CA SER A 260 -41.69 24.40 8.56
C SER A 260 -42.00 22.89 8.70
N SER A 261 -41.23 22.26 9.59
CA SER A 261 -41.62 21.23 10.58
C SER A 261 -41.54 19.72 10.25
N SER A 262 -40.93 19.02 11.21
CA SER A 262 -41.15 17.62 11.64
C SER A 262 -40.79 16.44 10.72
N SER A 263 -39.70 15.77 11.13
CA SER A 263 -39.52 14.31 11.27
C SER A 263 -39.54 13.36 10.04
N GLU A 264 -38.46 12.57 9.98
CA GLU A 264 -38.27 11.29 9.28
C GLU A 264 -38.35 11.24 7.75
N SER A 265 -37.22 10.95 7.10
CA SER A 265 -37.12 9.77 6.23
C SER A 265 -35.67 9.37 5.90
N ARG A 266 -35.53 8.12 5.46
CA ARG A 266 -34.30 7.40 5.10
C ARG A 266 -33.81 7.77 3.68
N GLY A 267 -32.50 7.75 3.43
CA GLY A 267 -31.90 7.65 2.09
C GLY A 267 -30.53 8.36 2.01
N PHE A 268 -29.38 7.69 1.88
CA PHE A 268 -28.79 6.92 0.75
C PHE A 268 -28.06 7.75 -0.31
N THR A 269 -26.73 7.63 -0.33
CA THR A 269 -25.83 7.41 -1.51
C THR A 269 -24.43 7.11 -0.94
N ARG A 270 -23.96 5.87 -0.78
CA ARG A 270 -23.54 4.89 -1.80
C ARG A 270 -22.66 5.52 -2.90
N TRP A 271 -21.34 5.50 -2.70
CA TRP A 271 -20.38 5.86 -3.75
C TRP A 271 -20.21 4.69 -4.74
N SER A 272 -20.22 5.00 -6.04
CA SER A 272 -20.19 4.03 -7.12
C SER A 272 -18.76 3.75 -7.62
N CYS A 273 -18.20 2.59 -7.26
CA CYS A 273 -16.96 2.05 -7.85
C CYS A 273 -17.11 0.57 -8.23
N LEU A 274 -18.17 0.24 -8.98
CA LEU A 274 -18.37 -1.08 -9.60
C LEU A 274 -19.33 -0.98 -10.79
N ARG A 275 -18.80 -0.87 -12.01
CA ARG A 275 -19.55 -1.18 -13.24
C ARG A 275 -18.70 -2.12 -14.09
N LYS A 276 -19.21 -3.34 -14.28
CA LYS A 276 -18.59 -4.41 -15.07
C LYS A 276 -19.59 -4.87 -16.13
N ARG A 277 -19.08 -5.01 -17.37
CA ARG A 277 -19.69 -5.71 -18.53
C ARG A 277 -20.89 -5.07 -19.23
N GLY A 278 -21.00 -5.38 -20.52
CA GLY A 278 -22.20 -5.21 -21.34
C GLY A 278 -21.92 -4.44 -22.63
N ASP A 279 -21.53 -5.15 -23.67
CA ASP A 279 -21.20 -4.61 -25.00
C ASP A 279 -22.46 -4.15 -25.76
N ASN A 280 -22.35 -3.09 -26.58
CA ASN A 280 -22.69 -3.09 -28.01
C ASN A 280 -22.52 -1.68 -28.64
N GLU A 281 -22.39 -1.67 -29.97
CA GLU A 281 -21.75 -0.64 -30.78
C GLU A 281 -22.70 0.41 -31.37
N GLU A 282 -22.14 1.57 -31.71
CA GLU A 282 -22.23 2.27 -33.02
C GLU A 282 -21.42 3.59 -32.88
N LYS A 283 -20.67 4.12 -33.87
CA LYS A 283 -20.55 3.85 -35.31
C LYS A 283 -19.24 4.45 -35.84
N SER A 284 -18.57 3.81 -36.80
CA SER A 284 -17.51 4.43 -37.61
C SER A 284 -17.44 3.80 -39.01
N ASP A 285 -17.48 4.62 -40.05
CA ASP A 285 -17.51 4.18 -41.44
C ASP A 285 -16.13 3.72 -41.95
N SER A 286 -16.06 2.58 -42.67
CA SER A 286 -15.31 2.45 -43.94
C SER A 286 -15.53 1.10 -44.67
N THR A 287 -16.18 1.20 -45.84
CA THR A 287 -16.00 0.46 -47.10
C THR A 287 -15.52 -1.02 -47.17
N SER A 288 -16.34 -1.82 -47.89
CA SER A 288 -15.99 -2.97 -48.80
C SER A 288 -15.37 -4.24 -48.19
N SER A 289 -15.81 -5.47 -48.48
CA SER A 289 -16.31 -6.02 -49.76
C SER A 289 -17.23 -7.24 -49.56
N ASP A 290 -17.83 -7.70 -50.66
CA ASP A 290 -18.88 -8.72 -50.76
C ASP A 290 -18.44 -10.16 -50.43
N ASN A 291 -19.41 -11.01 -50.05
CA ASN A 291 -19.76 -12.26 -50.76
C ASN A 291 -21.03 -12.89 -50.15
N ASP A 292 -21.94 -13.35 -51.02
CA ASP A 292 -23.19 -14.03 -50.68
C ASP A 292 -22.99 -15.51 -50.29
N GLU A 293 -24.02 -16.15 -49.71
CA GLU A 293 -24.55 -17.47 -50.11
C GLU A 293 -25.81 -17.85 -49.29
N ASP A 294 -26.69 -18.62 -49.93
CA ASP A 294 -28.14 -18.78 -49.72
C ASP A 294 -28.59 -19.64 -48.49
N TYR A 295 -29.78 -19.28 -47.97
CA TYR A 295 -30.92 -20.00 -47.32
C TYR A 295 -30.98 -21.57 -47.19
N PRO A 296 -32.02 -22.23 -46.59
CA PRO A 296 -33.24 -21.73 -45.90
C PRO A 296 -33.62 -22.39 -44.53
N LYS A 297 -34.75 -21.89 -43.97
CA LYS A 297 -35.52 -22.32 -42.78
C LYS A 297 -36.18 -23.71 -42.86
N ILE A 298 -36.55 -24.27 -41.70
CA ILE A 298 -37.79 -25.08 -41.50
C ILE A 298 -38.48 -24.67 -40.16
N GLN A 299 -39.83 -24.65 -40.14
CA GLN A 299 -40.72 -24.45 -38.98
C GLN A 299 -41.07 -25.81 -38.33
N GLU A 300 -41.44 -25.96 -37.06
CA GLU A 300 -42.78 -25.77 -36.47
C GLU A 300 -42.67 -26.21 -34.97
N ASN A 301 -43.30 -25.60 -33.95
CA ASN A 301 -44.71 -25.27 -33.67
C ASN A 301 -45.41 -26.34 -32.78
N GLN A 302 -46.38 -25.87 -31.99
CA GLN A 302 -47.41 -26.60 -31.22
C GLN A 302 -47.11 -27.15 -29.81
N ARG A 303 -47.97 -26.69 -28.90
CA ARG A 303 -48.34 -27.22 -27.58
C ARG A 303 -49.79 -27.71 -27.69
N PRO A 304 -50.24 -28.68 -26.88
CA PRO A 304 -51.58 -28.53 -26.27
C PRO A 304 -51.58 -28.69 -24.74
N GLN A 305 -52.71 -28.29 -24.13
CA GLN A 305 -53.02 -28.44 -22.70
C GLN A 305 -53.81 -29.73 -22.44
N GLU A 306 -53.84 -30.15 -21.16
CA GLU A 306 -54.94 -30.73 -20.35
C GLU A 306 -54.31 -31.54 -19.18
N GLN A 307 -54.92 -31.79 -18.02
CA GLN A 307 -56.29 -31.58 -17.54
C GLN A 307 -56.31 -31.34 -16.00
N GLU A 308 -57.49 -31.07 -15.43
CA GLU A 308 -57.72 -30.63 -14.04
C GLU A 308 -58.45 -31.69 -13.17
N GLN A 309 -58.47 -31.48 -11.83
CA GLN A 309 -59.26 -32.13 -10.73
C GLN A 309 -58.47 -33.15 -9.86
N ASN A 310 -58.59 -33.24 -8.53
CA ASN A 310 -59.76 -33.03 -7.66
C ASN A 310 -59.39 -32.93 -6.15
N LYS A 311 -60.19 -32.17 -5.39
CA LYS A 311 -60.48 -32.13 -3.93
C LYS A 311 -59.66 -32.94 -2.89
N GLY A 312 -59.44 -32.29 -1.72
CA GLY A 312 -59.41 -32.97 -0.42
C GLY A 312 -58.91 -32.11 0.74
N GLY A 313 -59.78 -31.74 1.69
CA GLY A 313 -59.38 -31.12 2.96
C GLY A 313 -60.45 -31.25 4.04
N THR A 314 -60.05 -31.44 5.31
CA THR A 314 -60.84 -31.21 6.55
C THR A 314 -59.89 -31.25 7.76
N LEU A 315 -60.26 -30.52 8.82
CA LEU A 315 -59.51 -30.25 10.06
C LEU A 315 -59.46 -31.45 11.05
N VAL A 316 -58.68 -31.27 12.13
CA VAL A 316 -58.98 -31.48 13.58
C VAL A 316 -57.62 -31.54 14.31
N THR A 317 -57.34 -30.89 15.45
CA THR A 317 -58.04 -29.97 16.37
C THR A 317 -57.14 -28.77 16.67
#